data_AF-A0A5N5D1W9-F1
#
_entry.id   AF-A0A5N5D1W9-F1
#
_cell.length_a   1.000
_cell.length_b   1.000
_cell.length_c   1.000
_cell.angle_alpha   90.00
_cell.angle_beta   90.00
_cell.angle_gamma   90.00
#
_symmetry.space_group_name_H-M   'P 1'
#
loop_
_entity.id
_entity.type
_entity.pdbx_description
1 polymer ?
#
loop_
_entity_poly.entity_id
_entity_poly.type
_entity_poly.pdbx_seq_one_letter_code
_entity_poly.pdbx_strand_id
1 'polypeptide(L)'
;MAPDLTSLLAVGGDINGGGILSQKVRISGPDNSIGLVNGALNGIFGIPSCNSGHGMINEGDASATHKDFYLNGDNISFQPTLFQQLHQPALDTGNGTYSIDAIKEHFARRYAASKAANKQFYFNVPSAAIVMGAYYFIPGFMSNGTLGAGGIAIEASVTAFYGARPDRENAWDDPELTYTHVPERIPGAGRYRRRTPMTLVEAVGGILDVYMYALPPLGGGGADDSFALGPLDLPTSVQGFSCFLYNAVYANFPAELFNVVDALADIVILISSTLAPGGFALGCEVNFSDANGTDVTSVDWSSWSEKHVGRVKDNAVGSAWCKT
;
A
#
# COMPACT_ATOMS: atom_id res chain seq x y z
N MET A 1 -3.45 -11.70 10.59
CA MET A 1 -3.06 -10.31 10.90
C MET A 1 -3.42 -10.02 12.35
N ALA A 2 -2.59 -9.32 13.12
CA ALA A 2 -2.93 -8.88 14.47
C ALA A 2 -3.85 -7.64 14.41
N PRO A 3 -4.61 -7.32 15.49
CA PRO A 3 -5.60 -6.25 15.46
C PRO A 3 -5.03 -4.87 15.13
N ASP A 4 -3.82 -4.55 15.60
CA ASP A 4 -3.15 -3.27 15.34
C ASP A 4 -2.90 -3.03 13.84
N LEU A 5 -2.33 -4.01 13.15
CA LEU A 5 -2.09 -3.96 11.71
C LEU A 5 -3.40 -3.96 10.92
N THR A 6 -4.37 -4.78 11.34
CA THR A 6 -5.70 -4.83 10.69
C THR A 6 -6.39 -3.48 10.78
N SER A 7 -6.41 -2.86 11.96
CA SER A 7 -7.05 -1.56 12.17
C SER A 7 -6.40 -0.48 11.31
N LEU A 8 -5.06 -0.42 11.25
CA LEU A 8 -4.38 0.58 10.42
C LEU A 8 -4.74 0.45 8.95
N LEU A 9 -4.69 -0.76 8.38
CA LEU A 9 -4.94 -0.97 6.96
C LEU A 9 -6.42 -0.79 6.59
N ALA A 10 -7.34 -1.27 7.44
CA ALA A 10 -8.77 -1.11 7.21
C ALA A 10 -9.19 0.36 7.28
N VAL A 11 -8.81 1.05 8.36
CA VAL A 11 -9.16 2.47 8.55
C VAL A 11 -8.47 3.34 7.50
N GLY A 12 -7.20 3.06 7.18
CA GLY A 12 -6.50 3.73 6.10
C GLY A 12 -7.23 3.61 4.76
N GLY A 13 -7.60 2.37 4.37
CA GLY A 13 -8.33 2.12 3.13
C GLY A 13 -9.69 2.83 3.09
N ASP A 14 -10.40 2.84 4.22
CA ASP A 14 -11.69 3.54 4.34
C ASP A 14 -11.55 5.05 4.16
N ILE A 15 -10.47 5.64 4.68
CA ILE A 15 -10.27 7.09 4.59
C ILE A 15 -9.85 7.54 3.19
N ASN A 16 -8.98 6.79 2.51
CA ASN A 16 -8.41 7.25 1.24
C ASN A 16 -9.15 6.72 -0.01
N GLY A 17 -10.09 5.79 0.15
CA GLY A 17 -10.88 5.25 -0.95
C GLY A 17 -12.29 4.82 -0.57
N GLY A 18 -12.61 4.67 0.71
CA GLY A 18 -13.95 4.30 1.17
C GLY A 18 -14.92 5.47 1.28
N GLY A 19 -16.19 5.14 1.49
CA GLY A 19 -17.18 6.12 1.90
C GLY A 19 -17.09 6.32 3.41
N ILE A 20 -16.26 7.27 3.87
CA ILE A 20 -16.03 7.52 5.31
C ILE A 20 -17.35 7.68 6.08
N LEU A 21 -18.27 8.48 5.53
CA LEU A 21 -19.57 8.76 6.13
C LEU A 21 -20.57 7.59 6.02
N SER A 22 -20.41 6.73 5.02
CA SER A 22 -21.26 5.53 4.86
C SER A 22 -20.70 4.31 5.58
N GLN A 23 -19.44 4.38 6.06
CA GLN A 23 -18.67 3.28 6.65
C GLN A 23 -18.65 2.03 5.77
N LYS A 24 -18.58 2.24 4.45
CA LYS A 24 -18.50 1.18 3.46
C LYS A 24 -17.23 1.34 2.65
N VAL A 25 -16.60 0.22 2.35
CA VAL A 25 -15.52 0.13 1.37
C VAL A 25 -15.80 -1.06 0.45
N ARG A 26 -15.44 -0.88 -0.82
CA ARG A 26 -15.40 -1.98 -1.78
C ARG A 26 -13.94 -2.36 -1.99
N ILE A 27 -13.66 -3.65 -1.99
CA ILE A 27 -12.30 -4.19 -2.17
C ILE A 27 -11.81 -4.14 -3.62
N SER A 28 -12.54 -3.46 -4.50
CA SER A 28 -12.26 -3.34 -5.94
C SER A 28 -12.46 -1.89 -6.40
N GLY A 29 -13.04 -1.70 -7.59
CA GLY A 29 -13.25 -0.40 -8.22
C GLY A 29 -14.35 0.47 -7.57
N PRO A 30 -14.54 1.70 -8.07
CA PRO A 30 -15.57 2.61 -7.58
C PRO A 30 -16.98 2.03 -7.68
N ASP A 31 -17.84 2.37 -6.73
CA ASP A 31 -19.26 1.99 -6.75
C ASP A 31 -20.13 3.07 -6.12
N ASN A 32 -21.18 3.46 -6.84
CA ASN A 32 -22.17 4.42 -6.39
C ASN A 32 -22.81 4.04 -5.05
N SER A 33 -23.02 2.75 -4.78
CA SER A 33 -23.68 2.26 -3.57
C SER A 33 -22.87 2.49 -2.28
N ILE A 34 -21.58 2.82 -2.42
CA ILE A 34 -20.65 3.11 -1.34
C ILE A 34 -20.74 4.58 -0.92
N GLY A 35 -21.22 5.46 -1.79
CA GLY A 35 -21.39 6.88 -1.49
C GLY A 35 -22.46 7.18 -0.45
N LEU A 36 -22.47 8.42 0.05
CA LEU A 36 -23.38 8.85 1.11
C LEU A 36 -24.85 8.75 0.67
N VAL A 37 -25.72 8.28 1.57
CA VAL A 37 -27.13 7.96 1.29
C VAL A 37 -27.27 7.03 0.06
N ASN A 38 -26.46 5.96 0.03
CA ASN A 38 -26.37 5.00 -1.08
C ASN A 38 -26.16 5.68 -2.46
N GLY A 39 -25.32 6.72 -2.47
CA GLY A 39 -24.90 7.40 -3.69
C GLY A 39 -25.73 8.61 -4.09
N ALA A 40 -26.80 8.95 -3.35
CA ALA A 40 -27.66 10.10 -3.68
C ALA A 40 -26.90 11.45 -3.63
N LEU A 41 -25.77 11.51 -2.92
CA LEU A 41 -24.96 12.72 -2.77
C LEU A 41 -23.63 12.66 -3.54
N ASN A 42 -23.44 11.68 -4.43
CA ASN A 42 -22.20 11.54 -5.21
C ASN A 42 -21.96 12.74 -6.15
N GLY A 43 -23.01 13.45 -6.57
CA GLY A 43 -22.87 14.68 -7.35
C GLY A 43 -22.23 15.84 -6.57
N ILE A 44 -22.19 15.76 -5.23
CA ILE A 44 -21.61 16.76 -4.34
C ILE A 44 -20.25 16.29 -3.81
N PHE A 45 -20.16 15.03 -3.37
CA PHE A 45 -18.98 14.49 -2.69
C PHE A 45 -18.09 13.59 -3.56
N GLY A 46 -18.46 13.35 -4.83
CA GLY A 46 -17.79 12.39 -5.70
C GLY A 46 -18.18 10.94 -5.39
N ILE A 47 -17.66 10.01 -6.22
CA ILE A 47 -17.79 8.57 -6.02
C ILE A 47 -16.50 8.07 -5.35
N PRO A 48 -16.57 7.36 -4.21
CA PRO A 48 -15.38 6.80 -3.58
C PRO A 48 -14.62 5.86 -4.53
N SER A 49 -13.32 6.07 -4.68
CA SER A 49 -12.46 5.31 -5.60
C SER A 49 -12.19 3.87 -5.17
N CYS A 50 -12.53 3.55 -3.91
CA CYS A 50 -12.37 2.24 -3.29
C CYS A 50 -10.91 1.76 -3.37
N ASN A 51 -10.64 0.46 -3.26
CA ASN A 51 -9.26 -0.05 -3.29
C ASN A 51 -8.51 0.19 -4.62
N SER A 52 -9.20 0.62 -5.69
CA SER A 52 -8.57 0.98 -6.97
C SER A 52 -8.05 2.43 -7.04
N GLY A 53 -8.30 3.25 -6.02
CA GLY A 53 -7.86 4.64 -5.99
C GLY A 53 -6.34 4.75 -5.98
N HIS A 54 -5.77 5.33 -7.02
CA HIS A 54 -4.32 5.37 -7.23
C HIS A 54 -3.60 6.38 -6.34
N GLY A 55 -2.37 6.04 -5.90
CA GLY A 55 -1.47 6.92 -5.16
C GLY A 55 -1.84 7.14 -3.69
N MET A 56 -2.68 6.25 -3.15
CA MET A 56 -3.29 6.32 -1.83
C MET A 56 -2.82 5.17 -0.92
N ILE A 57 -3.35 5.02 0.31
CA ILE A 57 -2.91 3.97 1.27
C ILE A 57 -3.44 2.55 0.94
N ASN A 58 -4.03 2.38 -0.23
CA ASN A 58 -4.67 1.17 -0.75
C ASN A 58 -3.95 0.64 -2.00
N GLU A 59 -3.50 1.52 -2.91
CA GLU A 59 -2.94 1.17 -4.22
C GLU A 59 -1.75 2.07 -4.59
N GLY A 60 -0.79 1.50 -5.33
CA GLY A 60 0.38 2.21 -5.83
C GLY A 60 1.13 1.43 -6.92
N ASP A 61 1.97 2.16 -7.65
CA ASP A 61 2.79 1.61 -8.72
C ASP A 61 3.83 0.60 -8.21
N ALA A 62 4.39 -0.18 -9.14
CA ALA A 62 5.35 -1.25 -8.88
C ALA A 62 4.76 -2.44 -8.09
N SER A 63 3.44 -2.61 -8.14
CA SER A 63 2.73 -3.78 -7.59
C SER A 63 3.26 -5.10 -8.15
N ALA A 64 3.32 -6.14 -7.30
CA ALA A 64 3.96 -7.42 -7.63
C ALA A 64 3.36 -8.12 -8.85
N THR A 65 2.03 -8.08 -9.00
CA THR A 65 1.26 -8.85 -9.99
C THR A 65 0.21 -8.01 -10.73
N HIS A 66 0.23 -6.70 -10.56
CA HIS A 66 -0.71 -5.75 -11.16
C HIS A 66 0.05 -4.65 -11.91
N LYS A 67 -0.57 -4.09 -12.95
CA LYS A 67 -0.01 -2.98 -13.73
C LYS A 67 -0.15 -1.68 -12.94
N ASP A 68 0.73 -0.75 -13.29
CA ASP A 68 0.65 0.63 -12.83
C ASP A 68 -0.54 1.34 -13.48
N PHE A 69 -1.22 2.20 -12.71
CA PHE A 69 -2.47 2.82 -13.15
C PHE A 69 -2.30 3.62 -14.45
N TYR A 70 -1.24 4.41 -14.58
CA TYR A 70 -1.04 5.29 -15.74
C TYR A 70 -0.59 4.59 -17.03
N LEU A 71 -0.35 3.28 -17.02
CA LEU A 71 -0.01 2.54 -18.24
C LEU A 71 -1.25 2.28 -19.12
N ASN A 72 -2.38 1.98 -18.50
CA ASN A 72 -3.61 1.62 -19.21
C ASN A 72 -4.91 1.79 -18.40
N GLY A 73 -4.85 2.32 -17.19
CA GLY A 73 -5.98 2.54 -16.29
C GLY A 73 -6.46 1.30 -15.50
N ASP A 74 -5.84 0.13 -15.71
CA ASP A 74 -6.21 -1.12 -15.03
C ASP A 74 -5.11 -1.54 -14.06
N ASN A 75 -5.28 -1.15 -12.80
CA ASN A 75 -4.41 -1.45 -11.66
C ASN A 75 -4.93 -2.58 -10.75
N ILE A 76 -6.02 -3.25 -11.14
CA ILE A 76 -6.70 -4.26 -10.30
C ILE A 76 -6.75 -5.67 -10.92
N SER A 77 -6.55 -5.80 -12.23
CA SER A 77 -6.59 -7.11 -12.87
C SER A 77 -5.25 -7.84 -12.78
N PHE A 78 -5.29 -9.10 -12.33
CA PHE A 78 -4.12 -9.97 -12.27
C PHE A 78 -3.39 -10.05 -13.61
N GLN A 79 -2.07 -9.90 -13.58
CA GLN A 79 -1.20 -9.98 -14.75
C GLN A 79 -0.32 -11.23 -14.67
N PRO A 80 -0.58 -12.27 -15.48
CA PRO A 80 0.18 -13.51 -15.40
C PRO A 80 1.68 -13.34 -15.69
N THR A 81 2.04 -12.40 -16.58
CA THR A 81 3.44 -12.08 -16.88
C THR A 81 4.17 -11.45 -15.70
N LEU A 82 3.48 -10.64 -14.88
CA LEU A 82 4.06 -10.08 -13.66
C LEU A 82 4.18 -11.13 -12.56
N PHE A 83 3.22 -12.07 -12.49
CA PHE A 83 3.37 -13.23 -11.61
C PHE A 83 4.54 -14.13 -12.01
N GLN A 84 4.76 -14.35 -13.31
CA GLN A 84 5.94 -15.06 -13.80
C GLN A 84 7.24 -14.35 -13.38
N GLN A 85 7.26 -13.01 -13.40
CA GLN A 85 8.39 -12.24 -12.87
C GLN A 85 8.57 -12.44 -11.36
N LEU A 86 7.49 -12.55 -10.58
CA LEU A 86 7.55 -12.86 -9.14
C LEU A 86 8.11 -14.27 -8.89
N HIS A 87 7.77 -15.21 -9.77
CA HIS A 87 8.24 -16.59 -9.68
C HIS A 87 9.76 -16.71 -9.89
N GLN A 88 10.35 -15.92 -10.78
CA GLN A 88 11.79 -16.01 -11.10
C GLN A 88 12.70 -15.86 -9.86
N PRO A 89 12.60 -14.81 -9.02
CA PRO A 89 13.37 -14.74 -7.78
C PRO A 89 13.07 -15.87 -6.78
N ALA A 90 11.88 -16.48 -6.83
CA ALA A 90 11.58 -17.64 -6.00
C ALA A 90 12.46 -18.85 -6.37
N LEU A 91 12.80 -18.99 -7.66
CA LEU A 91 13.74 -19.98 -8.17
C LEU A 91 15.19 -19.58 -7.87
N ASP A 92 15.59 -18.39 -8.31
CA ASP A 92 17.01 -17.97 -8.33
C ASP A 92 17.54 -17.64 -6.93
N THR A 93 16.75 -16.95 -6.12
CA THR A 93 17.15 -16.41 -4.81
C THR A 93 16.46 -17.16 -3.66
N GLY A 94 15.24 -17.63 -3.89
CA GLY A 94 14.36 -18.20 -2.88
C GLY A 94 14.52 -19.71 -2.65
N ASN A 95 15.41 -20.38 -3.37
CA ASN A 95 15.60 -21.83 -3.32
C ASN A 95 14.26 -22.59 -3.48
N GLY A 96 13.46 -22.19 -4.47
CA GLY A 96 12.15 -22.76 -4.77
C GLY A 96 11.00 -22.23 -3.89
N THR A 97 11.23 -21.18 -3.09
CA THR A 97 10.23 -20.58 -2.20
C THR A 97 10.11 -19.08 -2.41
N TYR A 98 8.97 -18.50 -2.08
CA TYR A 98 8.78 -17.04 -2.10
C TYR A 98 9.29 -16.44 -0.78
N SER A 99 10.59 -16.64 -0.51
CA SER A 99 11.26 -16.16 0.70
C SER A 99 11.31 -14.62 0.76
N ILE A 100 11.70 -14.08 1.92
CA ILE A 100 11.90 -12.62 2.08
C ILE A 100 12.95 -12.12 1.07
N ASP A 101 14.04 -12.87 0.84
CA ASP A 101 15.07 -12.46 -0.13
C ASP A 101 14.55 -12.51 -1.57
N ALA A 102 13.74 -13.51 -1.91
CA ALA A 102 13.10 -13.59 -3.22
C ALA A 102 12.16 -12.41 -3.49
N ILE A 103 11.30 -12.04 -2.52
CA ILE A 103 10.37 -10.92 -2.72
C ILE A 103 11.08 -9.55 -2.75
N LYS A 104 12.19 -9.40 -2.04
CA LYS A 104 13.00 -8.17 -2.09
C LYS A 104 13.67 -7.99 -3.45
N GLU A 105 14.22 -9.08 -3.99
CA GLU A 105 14.76 -9.11 -5.35
C GLU A 105 13.67 -8.82 -6.40
N HIS A 106 12.49 -9.44 -6.27
CA HIS A 106 11.36 -9.14 -7.14
C HIS A 106 10.96 -7.66 -7.08
N PHE A 107 10.86 -7.10 -5.87
CA PHE A 107 10.53 -5.69 -5.68
C PHE A 107 11.52 -4.77 -6.38
N ALA A 108 12.83 -5.01 -6.21
CA ALA A 108 13.86 -4.20 -6.85
C ALA A 108 13.71 -4.21 -8.39
N ARG A 109 13.48 -5.38 -8.99
CA ARG A 109 13.24 -5.54 -10.43
C ARG A 109 11.96 -4.81 -10.87
N ARG A 110 10.87 -4.99 -10.14
CA ARG A 110 9.56 -4.40 -10.46
C ARG A 110 9.55 -2.90 -10.35
N TYR A 111 10.16 -2.34 -9.30
CA TYR A 111 10.33 -0.90 -9.15
C TYR A 111 11.09 -0.31 -10.34
N ALA A 112 12.24 -0.89 -10.71
CA ALA A 112 13.04 -0.41 -11.83
C ALA A 112 12.28 -0.47 -13.16
N ALA A 113 11.60 -1.59 -13.43
CA ALA A 113 10.81 -1.77 -14.65
C ALA A 113 9.60 -0.82 -14.72
N SER A 114 8.90 -0.66 -13.61
CA SER A 114 7.74 0.23 -13.48
C SER A 114 8.14 1.69 -13.72
N LYS A 115 9.18 2.16 -13.03
CA LYS A 115 9.72 3.52 -13.22
C LYS A 115 10.20 3.79 -14.65
N ALA A 116 10.77 2.79 -15.32
CA ALA A 116 11.24 2.94 -16.70
C ALA A 116 10.07 2.99 -17.72
N ALA A 117 8.98 2.26 -17.45
CA ALA A 117 7.85 2.15 -18.36
C ALA A 117 6.77 3.22 -18.15
N ASN A 118 6.56 3.66 -16.90
CA ASN A 118 5.52 4.60 -16.53
C ASN A 118 6.08 6.02 -16.39
N LYS A 119 5.77 6.90 -17.34
CA LYS A 119 6.17 8.32 -17.29
C LYS A 119 5.55 9.08 -16.11
N GLN A 120 4.38 8.65 -15.67
CA GLN A 120 3.66 9.21 -14.53
C GLN A 120 3.87 8.35 -13.27
N PHE A 121 4.97 7.59 -13.21
CA PHE A 121 5.28 6.70 -12.10
C PHE A 121 5.20 7.44 -10.77
N TYR A 122 4.40 6.94 -9.85
CA TYR A 122 4.20 7.51 -8.52
C TYR A 122 4.54 6.48 -7.45
N PHE A 123 5.58 6.77 -6.68
CA PHE A 123 6.08 5.91 -5.62
C PHE A 123 6.53 6.75 -4.42
N ASN A 124 5.56 7.29 -3.71
CA ASN A 124 5.79 8.12 -2.53
C ASN A 124 4.94 7.66 -1.33
N VAL A 125 5.37 8.03 -0.13
CA VAL A 125 4.62 7.71 1.10
C VAL A 125 3.29 8.48 1.16
N PRO A 126 2.22 7.87 1.69
CA PRO A 126 2.16 6.53 2.31
C PRO A 126 2.00 5.35 1.33
N SER A 127 1.61 5.58 0.07
CA SER A 127 1.34 4.52 -0.92
C SER A 127 2.54 3.57 -1.13
N ALA A 128 3.75 4.12 -1.28
CA ALA A 128 4.98 3.33 -1.42
C ALA A 128 5.21 2.36 -0.25
N ALA A 129 4.87 2.76 0.98
CA ALA A 129 4.99 1.91 2.15
C ALA A 129 4.02 0.73 2.11
N ILE A 130 2.82 0.95 1.57
CA ILE A 130 1.81 -0.09 1.36
C ILE A 130 2.27 -1.08 0.31
N VAL A 131 2.81 -0.61 -0.81
CA VAL A 131 3.37 -1.50 -1.85
C VAL A 131 4.50 -2.36 -1.26
N MET A 132 5.50 -1.75 -0.61
CA MET A 132 6.60 -2.50 0.02
C MET A 132 6.10 -3.48 1.09
N GLY A 133 5.10 -3.09 1.89
CA GLY A 133 4.47 -3.95 2.88
C GLY A 133 3.74 -5.14 2.24
N ALA A 134 3.06 -4.93 1.11
CA ALA A 134 2.39 -5.98 0.36
C ALA A 134 3.37 -7.04 -0.17
N TYR A 135 4.58 -6.65 -0.57
CA TYR A 135 5.64 -7.63 -0.91
C TYR A 135 6.02 -8.48 0.30
N TYR A 136 6.22 -7.86 1.48
CA TYR A 136 6.53 -8.59 2.72
C TYR A 136 5.38 -9.49 3.19
N PHE A 137 4.14 -9.16 2.84
CA PHE A 137 2.97 -9.97 3.12
C PHE A 137 2.90 -11.28 2.34
N ILE A 138 3.62 -11.40 1.21
CA ILE A 138 3.68 -12.65 0.44
C ILE A 138 4.27 -13.78 1.29
N PRO A 139 5.53 -13.73 1.78
CA PRO A 139 6.05 -14.74 2.70
C PRO A 139 5.30 -14.77 4.03
N GLY A 140 4.78 -13.63 4.48
CA GLY A 140 4.13 -13.51 5.79
C GLY A 140 2.76 -14.18 5.87
N PHE A 141 1.84 -13.90 4.94
CA PHE A 141 0.45 -14.35 4.99
C PHE A 141 0.11 -15.45 3.98
N MET A 142 0.84 -15.51 2.86
CA MET A 142 0.66 -16.57 1.86
C MET A 142 1.52 -17.81 2.16
N SER A 143 2.10 -17.87 3.37
CA SER A 143 2.77 -19.07 3.86
C SER A 143 1.80 -20.16 4.29
N ASN A 144 2.31 -21.41 4.29
CA ASN A 144 1.68 -22.52 4.98
C ASN A 144 2.29 -22.70 6.38
N GLY A 145 1.50 -22.44 7.42
CA GLY A 145 1.91 -22.46 8.81
C GLY A 145 2.37 -23.83 9.36
N THR A 146 2.17 -24.92 8.61
CA THR A 146 2.67 -26.26 8.97
C THR A 146 4.10 -26.53 8.52
N LEU A 147 4.69 -25.64 7.72
CA LEU A 147 6.04 -25.80 7.18
C LEU A 147 7.06 -24.95 7.94
N GLY A 148 8.28 -25.46 8.09
CA GLY A 148 9.40 -24.75 8.71
C GLY A 148 9.10 -24.27 10.13
N ALA A 149 9.59 -23.08 10.48
CA ALA A 149 9.38 -22.43 11.78
C ALA A 149 8.00 -21.76 11.90
N GLY A 150 6.95 -22.37 11.33
CA GLY A 150 5.57 -21.88 11.43
C GLY A 150 5.07 -21.07 10.23
N GLY A 151 5.70 -21.24 9.05
CA GLY A 151 5.31 -20.61 7.80
C GLY A 151 6.40 -20.65 6.72
N ILE A 152 6.14 -21.31 5.58
CA ILE A 152 6.92 -21.14 4.34
C ILE A 152 5.94 -20.83 3.19
N ALA A 153 6.24 -19.80 2.38
CA ALA A 153 5.49 -19.49 1.18
C ALA A 153 6.01 -20.31 -0.01
N ILE A 154 5.20 -21.27 -0.42
CA ILE A 154 5.46 -22.19 -1.54
C ILE A 154 4.51 -21.91 -2.69
N GLU A 155 4.83 -22.40 -3.89
CA GLU A 155 3.99 -22.28 -5.07
C GLU A 155 2.52 -22.55 -4.80
N ALA A 156 2.19 -23.72 -4.24
CA ALA A 156 0.81 -24.13 -4.02
C ALA A 156 0.01 -23.12 -3.17
N SER A 157 0.70 -22.38 -2.30
CA SER A 157 0.05 -21.34 -1.51
C SER A 157 -0.05 -20.03 -2.28
N VAL A 158 1.06 -19.55 -2.84
CA VAL A 158 1.13 -18.23 -3.49
C VAL A 158 0.30 -18.19 -4.78
N THR A 159 0.35 -19.24 -5.60
CA THR A 159 -0.48 -19.35 -6.82
C THR A 159 -1.98 -19.32 -6.52
N ALA A 160 -2.41 -20.03 -5.47
CA ALA A 160 -3.81 -20.04 -5.06
C ALA A 160 -4.30 -18.67 -4.56
N PHE A 161 -3.50 -17.96 -3.75
CA PHE A 161 -3.84 -16.63 -3.25
C PHE A 161 -3.92 -15.59 -4.37
N TYR A 162 -2.98 -15.61 -5.32
CA TYR A 162 -2.99 -14.68 -6.46
C TYR A 162 -3.92 -15.09 -7.60
N GLY A 163 -4.55 -16.27 -7.54
CA GLY A 163 -5.33 -16.77 -8.66
C GLY A 163 -4.46 -17.11 -9.88
N ALA A 164 -3.19 -17.44 -9.68
CA ALA A 164 -2.32 -17.93 -10.74
C ALA A 164 -2.53 -19.45 -10.90
N ARG A 165 -2.70 -19.93 -12.13
CA ARG A 165 -2.70 -21.35 -12.46
C ARG A 165 -1.54 -21.63 -13.41
N PRO A 166 -0.60 -22.53 -13.07
CA PRO A 166 0.45 -22.90 -13.99
C PRO A 166 -0.15 -23.61 -15.21
N ASP A 167 0.35 -23.30 -16.41
CA ASP A 167 -0.16 -23.90 -17.64
C ASP A 167 0.31 -25.35 -17.83
N ARG A 168 1.32 -25.77 -17.05
CA ARG A 168 1.84 -27.14 -16.99
C ARG A 168 1.92 -27.61 -15.54
N GLU A 169 1.41 -28.80 -15.27
CA GLU A 169 1.54 -29.42 -13.96
C GLU A 169 2.98 -29.89 -13.71
N ASN A 170 3.43 -29.82 -12.45
CA ASN A 170 4.74 -30.29 -12.00
C ASN A 170 5.94 -29.67 -12.75
N ALA A 171 5.82 -28.42 -13.20
CA ALA A 171 6.85 -27.68 -13.91
C ALA A 171 7.30 -26.43 -13.13
N TRP A 172 7.19 -26.45 -11.79
CA TRP A 172 7.50 -25.31 -10.94
C TRP A 172 8.95 -24.85 -11.03
N ASP A 173 9.89 -25.77 -11.26
CA ASP A 173 11.31 -25.47 -11.41
C ASP A 173 11.68 -24.97 -12.81
N ASP A 174 10.70 -24.85 -13.71
CA ASP A 174 10.89 -24.34 -15.07
C ASP A 174 10.78 -22.80 -15.10
N PRO A 175 11.87 -22.06 -15.41
CA PRO A 175 11.84 -20.60 -15.48
C PRO A 175 10.91 -20.05 -16.58
N GLU A 176 10.57 -20.89 -17.58
CA GLU A 176 9.66 -20.56 -18.67
C GLU A 176 8.21 -20.97 -18.37
N LEU A 177 7.89 -21.33 -17.12
CA LEU A 177 6.53 -21.62 -16.69
C LEU A 177 5.65 -20.37 -16.84
N THR A 178 4.60 -20.50 -17.65
CA THR A 178 3.57 -19.50 -17.83
C THR A 178 2.36 -19.77 -16.95
N TYR A 179 1.58 -18.72 -16.69
CA TYR A 179 0.42 -18.77 -15.83
C TYR A 179 -0.81 -18.23 -16.54
N THR A 180 -1.97 -18.72 -16.11
CA THR A 180 -3.28 -18.17 -16.45
C THR A 180 -4.00 -17.70 -15.20
N HIS A 181 -4.90 -16.73 -15.35
CA HIS A 181 -5.74 -16.25 -14.26
C HIS A 181 -6.88 -17.24 -13.96
N VAL A 182 -7.10 -17.50 -12.68
CA VAL A 182 -8.26 -18.21 -12.11
C VAL A 182 -8.69 -17.47 -10.84
N PRO A 183 -9.91 -17.66 -10.32
CA PRO A 183 -10.31 -17.01 -9.08
C PRO A 183 -9.35 -17.30 -7.91
N GLU A 184 -9.01 -16.24 -7.19
CA GLU A 184 -8.27 -16.29 -5.92
C GLU A 184 -8.97 -17.22 -4.94
N ARG A 185 -8.20 -18.03 -4.21
CA ARG A 185 -8.74 -18.98 -3.24
C ARG A 185 -7.75 -19.26 -2.13
N ILE A 186 -8.29 -19.68 -0.98
CA ILE A 186 -7.47 -20.33 0.03
C ILE A 186 -6.93 -21.65 -0.56
N PRO A 187 -5.64 -21.96 -0.41
CA PRO A 187 -5.09 -23.23 -0.87
C PRO A 187 -5.85 -24.43 -0.26
N GLY A 188 -5.77 -25.59 -0.92
CA GLY A 188 -6.50 -26.80 -0.53
C GLY A 188 -6.18 -27.36 0.87
N ALA A 189 -6.71 -28.54 1.16
CA ALA A 189 -6.59 -29.20 2.47
C ALA A 189 -5.14 -29.21 3.00
N GLY A 190 -4.99 -28.98 4.31
CA GLY A 190 -3.67 -28.95 4.97
C GLY A 190 -2.99 -27.57 4.99
N ARG A 191 -3.68 -26.51 4.51
CA ARG A 191 -3.20 -25.13 4.65
C ARG A 191 -3.57 -24.56 6.01
N TYR A 192 -2.58 -24.04 6.72
CA TYR A 192 -2.78 -23.32 7.98
C TYR A 192 -2.24 -21.90 7.89
N ARG A 193 -2.92 -20.96 8.55
CA ARG A 193 -2.39 -19.60 8.74
C ARG A 193 -1.10 -19.64 9.56
N ARG A 194 -0.26 -18.62 9.43
CA ARG A 194 0.88 -18.41 10.33
C ARG A 194 0.46 -18.49 11.80
N ARG A 195 1.32 -19.09 12.63
CA ARG A 195 1.05 -19.38 14.04
C ARG A 195 0.92 -18.11 14.88
N THR A 196 1.90 -17.22 14.76
CA THR A 196 1.94 -15.92 15.46
C THR A 196 1.34 -14.86 14.55
N PRO A 197 0.33 -14.07 14.95
CA PRO A 197 -0.17 -12.96 14.12
C PRO A 197 0.90 -11.89 13.84
N MET A 198 0.98 -11.39 12.60
CA MET A 198 1.82 -10.24 12.25
C MET A 198 1.30 -8.99 12.93
N THR A 199 2.15 -8.31 13.72
CA THR A 199 1.85 -7.01 14.33
C THR A 199 2.20 -5.87 13.37
N LEU A 200 1.77 -4.66 13.72
CA LEU A 200 2.16 -3.45 12.99
C LEU A 200 3.68 -3.24 13.01
N VAL A 201 4.32 -3.45 14.16
CA VAL A 201 5.79 -3.33 14.30
C VAL A 201 6.53 -4.30 13.39
N GLU A 202 6.06 -5.55 13.28
CA GLU A 202 6.64 -6.53 12.35
C GLU A 202 6.47 -6.09 10.90
N ALA A 203 5.29 -5.59 10.53
CA ALA A 203 5.03 -5.10 9.18
C ALA A 203 5.90 -3.88 8.83
N VAL A 204 6.07 -2.91 9.74
CA VAL A 204 6.96 -1.77 9.52
C VAL A 204 8.41 -2.21 9.39
N GLY A 205 8.85 -3.19 10.19
CA GLY A 205 10.17 -3.81 10.02
C GLY A 205 10.34 -4.46 8.65
N GLY A 206 9.32 -5.15 8.15
CA GLY A 206 9.31 -5.74 6.82
C GLY A 206 9.36 -4.70 5.69
N ILE A 207 8.58 -3.61 5.80
CA ILE A 207 8.63 -2.49 4.86
C ILE A 207 10.05 -1.90 4.81
N LEU A 208 10.65 -1.70 5.98
CA LEU A 208 12.00 -1.15 6.10
C LEU A 208 13.06 -2.10 5.52
N ASP A 209 12.93 -3.41 5.69
CA ASP A 209 13.82 -4.41 5.08
C ASP A 209 13.74 -4.38 3.54
N VAL A 210 12.53 -4.31 2.98
CA VAL A 210 12.32 -4.16 1.53
C VAL A 210 12.91 -2.83 1.02
N TYR A 211 12.66 -1.73 1.73
CA TYR A 211 13.21 -0.42 1.39
C TYR A 211 14.75 -0.43 1.40
N MET A 212 15.37 -0.95 2.47
CA MET A 212 16.82 -0.94 2.63
C MET A 212 17.54 -1.85 1.65
N TYR A 213 16.87 -2.89 1.15
CA TYR A 213 17.41 -3.76 0.12
C TYR A 213 17.49 -3.07 -1.24
N ALA A 214 16.39 -2.43 -1.68
CA ALA A 214 16.30 -1.85 -3.02
C ALA A 214 16.70 -0.36 -3.09
N LEU A 215 16.68 0.34 -1.95
CA LEU A 215 16.86 1.80 -1.82
C LEU A 215 16.13 2.58 -2.93
N PRO A 216 14.82 2.33 -3.14
CA PRO A 216 14.09 2.93 -4.24
C PRO A 216 13.99 4.45 -4.01
N PRO A 217 14.31 5.28 -5.01
CA PRO A 217 14.02 6.71 -4.93
C PRO A 217 12.53 6.94 -4.69
N LEU A 218 12.19 7.58 -3.57
CA LEU A 218 10.81 8.00 -3.34
C LEU A 218 10.51 9.23 -4.20
N GLY A 219 9.34 9.23 -4.81
CA GLY A 219 8.84 10.40 -5.51
C GLY A 219 7.81 10.10 -6.58
N GLY A 220 7.69 10.96 -7.57
CA GLY A 220 6.70 10.82 -8.62
C GLY A 220 7.03 11.59 -9.89
N GLY A 221 6.58 11.08 -11.03
CA GLY A 221 6.65 11.77 -12.31
C GLY A 221 5.72 12.99 -12.32
N GLY A 222 6.25 14.14 -12.73
CA GLY A 222 5.52 15.37 -12.96
C GLY A 222 4.89 15.43 -14.34
N ALA A 223 4.02 16.43 -14.55
CA ALA A 223 3.37 16.67 -15.84
C ALA A 223 4.35 17.05 -16.97
N ASP A 224 5.59 17.38 -16.63
CA ASP A 224 6.69 17.75 -17.52
C ASP A 224 7.70 16.62 -17.76
N ASP A 225 7.33 15.36 -17.49
CA ASP A 225 8.19 14.17 -17.55
C ASP A 225 9.40 14.20 -16.57
N SER A 226 9.43 15.11 -15.59
CA SER A 226 10.50 15.17 -14.58
C SER A 226 10.12 14.40 -13.30
N PHE A 227 11.04 13.61 -12.74
CA PHE A 227 10.81 12.93 -11.47
C PHE A 227 11.02 13.91 -10.31
N ALA A 228 9.93 14.29 -9.64
CA ALA A 228 9.98 15.04 -8.40
C ALA A 228 10.42 14.10 -7.26
N LEU A 229 11.33 14.57 -6.41
CA LEU A 229 11.83 13.80 -5.27
C LEU A 229 10.88 13.93 -4.07
N GLY A 230 10.61 12.79 -3.45
CA GLY A 230 9.92 12.68 -2.16
C GLY A 230 10.87 13.04 -1.00
N PRO A 231 10.54 12.63 0.24
CA PRO A 231 11.43 12.84 1.36
C PRO A 231 12.79 12.18 1.09
N LEU A 232 13.87 12.96 1.22
CA LEU A 232 15.23 12.51 0.90
C LEU A 232 15.81 11.58 1.99
N ASP A 233 15.36 11.74 3.23
CA ASP A 233 15.85 10.99 4.37
C ASP A 233 14.70 10.23 5.06
N LEU A 234 14.70 8.90 4.92
CA LEU A 234 13.84 8.04 5.74
C LEU A 234 14.59 7.56 6.98
N PRO A 235 13.93 7.54 8.15
CA PRO A 235 14.55 6.93 9.33
C PRO A 235 14.89 5.46 9.09
N THR A 236 16.05 5.05 9.59
CA THR A 236 16.58 3.69 9.39
C THR A 236 16.25 2.73 10.53
N SER A 237 15.58 3.21 11.57
CA SER A 237 15.08 2.37 12.67
C SER A 237 13.60 2.12 12.51
N VAL A 238 13.13 0.92 12.90
CA VAL A 238 11.70 0.56 12.84
C VAL A 238 10.84 1.58 13.58
N GLN A 239 11.28 2.00 14.77
CA GLN A 239 10.59 3.01 15.57
C GLN A 239 10.50 4.36 14.86
N GLY A 240 11.63 4.90 14.39
CA GLY A 240 11.65 6.19 13.69
C GLY A 240 10.84 6.15 12.40
N PHE A 241 10.94 5.04 11.66
CA PHE A 241 10.21 4.85 10.41
C PHE A 241 8.71 4.68 10.65
N SER A 242 8.31 3.99 11.72
CA SER A 242 6.90 3.90 12.14
C SER A 242 6.32 5.29 12.40
N CYS A 243 7.04 6.14 13.14
CA CYS A 243 6.60 7.51 13.39
C CYS A 243 6.60 8.36 12.12
N PHE A 244 7.56 8.15 11.22
CA PHE A 244 7.59 8.84 9.94
C PHE A 244 6.38 8.48 9.08
N LEU A 245 6.06 7.19 8.93
CA LEU A 245 4.89 6.72 8.19
C LEU A 245 3.59 7.26 8.79
N TYR A 246 3.47 7.24 10.11
CA TYR A 246 2.33 7.83 10.80
C TYR A 246 2.17 9.32 10.41
N ASN A 247 3.22 10.13 10.53
CA ASN A 247 3.17 11.53 10.11
C ASN A 247 2.90 11.68 8.59
N ALA A 248 3.49 10.84 7.75
CA ALA A 248 3.30 10.89 6.30
C ALA A 248 1.85 10.60 5.86
N VAL A 249 1.15 9.69 6.55
CA VAL A 249 -0.28 9.44 6.31
C VAL A 249 -1.07 10.73 6.49
N TYR A 250 -0.88 11.43 7.60
CA TYR A 250 -1.55 12.70 7.88
C TYR A 250 -1.06 13.84 6.95
N ALA A 251 0.21 13.87 6.55
CA ALA A 251 0.78 14.85 5.62
C ALA A 251 0.19 14.78 4.22
N ASN A 252 -0.33 13.61 3.84
CA ASN A 252 -0.99 13.41 2.58
C ASN A 252 -2.49 13.74 2.61
N PHE A 253 -3.05 14.13 3.76
CA PHE A 253 -4.42 14.63 3.81
C PHE A 253 -4.53 16.04 3.20
N PRO A 254 -5.67 16.37 2.56
CA PRO A 254 -5.93 17.72 2.10
C PRO A 254 -6.07 18.67 3.29
N ALA A 255 -5.28 19.75 3.31
CA ALA A 255 -5.47 20.84 4.27
C ALA A 255 -6.89 21.44 4.13
N GLU A 256 -7.47 21.38 2.92
CA GLU A 256 -8.81 21.91 2.63
C GLU A 256 -9.94 21.08 3.25
N LEU A 257 -9.72 19.79 3.57
CA LEU A 257 -10.72 18.98 4.28
C LEU A 257 -10.95 19.49 5.73
N PHE A 258 -9.98 20.22 6.30
CA PHE A 258 -10.12 20.88 7.60
C PHE A 258 -10.97 22.16 7.53
N ASN A 259 -10.99 22.84 6.39
CA ASN A 259 -11.74 24.09 6.21
C ASN A 259 -13.20 23.86 5.77
N VAL A 260 -13.54 22.63 5.37
CA VAL A 260 -14.86 22.28 4.84
C VAL A 260 -15.62 21.45 5.88
N VAL A 261 -16.46 22.14 6.66
CA VAL A 261 -17.57 21.63 7.49
C VAL A 261 -17.20 21.16 8.91
N ASP A 262 -17.78 21.76 9.95
CA ASP A 262 -17.68 21.35 11.37
C ASP A 262 -18.01 19.86 11.62
N ALA A 263 -18.80 19.22 10.75
CA ALA A 263 -19.08 17.78 10.80
C ALA A 263 -17.86 16.90 10.46
N LEU A 264 -16.84 17.44 9.79
CA LEU A 264 -15.55 16.79 9.56
C LEU A 264 -14.65 16.83 10.81
N ALA A 265 -14.88 17.74 11.76
CA ALA A 265 -14.14 17.75 13.03
C ALA A 265 -14.42 16.47 13.84
N ASP A 266 -15.68 16.01 13.90
CA ASP A 266 -16.05 14.74 14.53
C ASP A 266 -15.45 13.53 13.80
N ILE A 267 -15.31 13.61 12.47
CA ILE A 267 -14.65 12.58 11.66
C ILE A 267 -13.14 12.59 11.89
N VAL A 268 -12.49 13.74 11.98
CA VAL A 268 -11.07 13.88 12.30
C VAL A 268 -10.79 13.40 13.73
N ILE A 269 -11.69 13.68 14.68
CA ILE A 269 -11.62 13.16 16.05
C ILE A 269 -11.89 11.66 16.06
N LEU A 270 -12.83 11.13 15.26
CA LEU A 270 -13.07 9.69 15.10
C LEU A 270 -11.85 9.00 14.48
N ILE A 271 -11.28 9.54 13.42
CA ILE A 271 -10.08 9.05 12.74
C ILE A 271 -8.90 9.11 13.71
N SER A 272 -8.70 10.21 14.42
CA SER A 272 -7.64 10.34 15.41
C SER A 272 -7.87 9.40 16.59
N SER A 273 -9.11 9.17 17.04
CA SER A 273 -9.41 8.21 18.12
C SER A 273 -9.49 6.76 17.67
N THR A 274 -9.54 6.47 16.36
CA THR A 274 -9.58 5.12 15.76
C THR A 274 -8.23 4.68 15.18
N LEU A 275 -7.46 5.60 14.60
CA LEU A 275 -6.02 5.44 14.29
C LEU A 275 -5.16 5.59 15.54
N ALA A 276 -5.54 6.44 16.50
CA ALA A 276 -4.83 6.66 17.76
C ALA A 276 -5.51 6.22 19.08
N PRO A 277 -6.40 5.19 19.14
CA PRO A 277 -6.60 4.50 20.41
C PRO A 277 -5.32 3.75 20.80
N GLY A 278 -4.40 3.60 19.83
CA GLY A 278 -3.02 3.15 19.95
C GLY A 278 -1.98 4.27 19.95
N GLY A 279 -2.24 5.44 20.56
CA GLY A 279 -1.15 6.33 21.01
C GLY A 279 -0.09 5.63 21.89
N PHE A 280 -0.37 4.40 22.33
CA PHE A 280 0.56 3.48 22.99
C PHE A 280 1.17 2.38 22.10
N ALA A 281 0.80 2.25 20.83
CA ALA A 281 1.22 1.10 19.99
C ALA A 281 2.59 1.31 19.32
N LEU A 282 3.01 2.55 19.09
CA LEU A 282 4.29 2.85 18.44
C LEU A 282 5.11 3.90 19.18
N GLY A 283 4.73 4.40 20.35
CA GLY A 283 5.55 5.35 21.13
C GLY A 283 5.92 6.66 20.42
N CYS A 284 5.17 7.04 19.39
CA CYS A 284 5.38 8.27 18.63
C CYS A 284 4.69 9.44 19.32
N GLU A 285 5.36 10.59 19.39
CA GLU A 285 4.71 11.83 19.81
C GLU A 285 3.75 12.28 18.70
N VAL A 286 2.46 12.32 19.03
CA VAL A 286 1.42 12.79 18.12
C VAL A 286 1.43 14.31 18.16
N ASN A 287 2.02 14.94 17.14
CA ASN A 287 2.07 16.39 17.03
C ASN A 287 1.59 16.80 15.64
N PHE A 288 0.27 16.73 15.44
CA PHE A 288 -0.35 17.35 14.29
C PHE A 288 -0.44 18.84 14.58
N SER A 289 -0.04 19.64 13.60
CA SER A 289 -0.17 21.08 13.69
C SER A 289 -1.64 21.48 13.97
N ASP A 290 -2.61 20.77 13.37
CA ASP A 290 -4.02 21.18 13.43
C ASP A 290 -4.82 20.50 14.56
N ALA A 291 -4.37 19.34 15.08
CA ALA A 291 -5.14 18.60 16.09
C ALA A 291 -5.06 19.20 17.51
N ASN A 292 -4.15 20.14 17.76
CA ASN A 292 -3.98 20.79 19.06
C ASN A 292 -4.76 22.10 19.22
N GLY A 293 -5.62 22.47 18.26
CA GLY A 293 -6.45 23.67 18.36
C GLY A 293 -5.65 24.98 18.41
N THR A 294 -4.42 24.97 17.88
CA THR A 294 -3.51 26.11 17.84
C THR A 294 -3.60 26.85 16.52
N ASP A 295 -3.22 28.13 16.52
CA ASP A 295 -3.15 29.08 15.39
C ASP A 295 -2.14 28.65 14.29
N VAL A 296 -2.28 27.44 13.76
CA VAL A 296 -1.43 26.91 12.70
C VAL A 296 -1.84 27.50 11.37
N THR A 297 -0.84 28.01 10.66
CA THR A 297 -1.04 28.64 9.35
C THR A 297 -0.92 27.62 8.22
N SER A 298 -1.45 27.96 7.05
CA SER A 298 -1.23 27.15 5.83
C SER A 298 0.25 26.96 5.50
N VAL A 299 1.12 27.89 5.91
CA VAL A 299 2.57 27.81 5.73
C VAL A 299 3.19 26.73 6.63
N ASP A 300 2.73 26.62 7.87
CA ASP A 300 3.18 25.59 8.80
C ASP A 300 2.80 24.19 8.30
N TRP A 301 1.58 24.05 7.75
CA TRP A 301 1.13 22.81 7.13
C TRP A 301 1.94 22.46 5.87
N SER A 302 2.17 23.42 4.98
CA SER A 302 3.00 23.20 3.78
C SER A 302 4.42 22.77 4.16
N SER A 303 5.04 23.40 5.17
CA SER A 303 6.36 23.00 5.67
C SER A 303 6.36 21.59 6.25
N TRP A 304 5.31 21.23 6.99
CA TRP A 304 5.18 19.90 7.58
C TRP A 304 4.95 18.83 6.50
N SER A 305 4.12 19.14 5.51
CA SER A 305 3.87 18.29 4.35
C SER A 305 5.15 18.08 3.55
N GLU A 306 5.89 19.13 3.21
CA GLU A 306 7.16 19.02 2.48
C GLU A 306 8.18 18.16 3.23
N LYS A 307 8.24 18.23 4.56
CA LYS A 307 9.12 17.38 5.38
C LYS A 307 8.81 15.89 5.25
N HIS A 308 7.54 15.51 5.17
CA HIS A 308 7.11 14.11 5.28
C HIS A 308 6.73 13.45 3.95
N VAL A 309 6.30 14.24 2.95
CA VAL A 309 5.96 13.75 1.61
C VAL A 309 6.77 14.41 0.50
N GLY A 310 7.60 15.41 0.80
CA GLY A 310 8.43 16.10 -0.19
C GLY A 310 7.63 16.96 -1.17
N ARG A 311 8.31 17.43 -2.22
CA ARG A 311 7.70 18.27 -3.27
C ARG A 311 6.84 17.49 -4.26
N VAL A 312 6.76 16.17 -4.10
CA VAL A 312 6.00 15.26 -4.95
C VAL A 312 4.50 15.48 -4.82
N LYS A 313 4.02 15.86 -3.62
CA LYS A 313 2.61 16.15 -3.38
C LYS A 313 2.07 17.22 -4.35
N ASP A 314 2.85 18.25 -4.60
CA ASP A 314 2.44 19.41 -5.40
C ASP A 314 2.79 19.27 -6.89
N ASN A 315 3.82 18.48 -7.21
CA ASN A 315 4.41 18.46 -8.56
C ASN A 315 4.17 17.17 -9.35
N ALA A 316 3.81 16.06 -8.70
CA ALA A 316 3.57 14.80 -9.38
C ALA A 316 2.10 14.62 -9.78
N VAL A 317 1.85 13.89 -10.86
CA VAL A 317 0.50 13.67 -11.41
C VAL A 317 -0.32 12.62 -10.64
N GLY A 318 0.23 12.07 -9.55
CA GLY A 318 -0.27 10.89 -8.84
C GLY A 318 -0.86 11.12 -7.45
N SER A 319 -0.98 12.36 -6.97
CA SER A 319 -1.85 12.60 -5.81
C SER A 319 -3.29 12.53 -6.31
N ALA A 320 -4.16 11.74 -5.69
CA ALA A 320 -5.58 11.65 -6.09
C ALA A 320 -6.38 12.95 -5.78
N TRP A 321 -5.69 14.09 -5.81
CA TRP A 321 -6.14 15.41 -5.46
C TRP A 321 -5.68 16.38 -6.56
N CYS A 322 -6.34 16.30 -7.72
CA CYS A 322 -6.25 17.39 -8.69
C CYS A 322 -6.80 18.66 -8.02
N LYS A 323 -6.03 19.75 -8.04
CA LYS A 323 -6.56 21.10 -7.83
C LYS A 323 -7.78 21.30 -8.72
N THR A 324 -8.92 21.65 -8.13
CA THR A 324 -9.99 22.33 -8.86
C THR A 324 -9.60 23.78 -9.16
#